data_AF-A0AAD6UHI9-F1
#
_entry.id   AF-A0AAD6UHI9-F1
#
_cell.length_a   1.000
_cell.length_b   1.000
_cell.length_c   1.000
_cell.angle_alpha   90.00
_cell.angle_beta   90.00
_cell.angle_gamma   90.00
#
_symmetry.space_group_name_H-M   'P 1'
#
loop_
_entity.id
_entity.type
_entity.pdbx_description
1 polymer ?
#
loop_
_entity_poly.entity_id
_entity_poly.type
_entity_poly.pdbx_seq_one_letter_code
_entity_poly.pdbx_strand_id
1 'polypeptide(L)'
;MITKFLDIILGAKRASKIGILGKVKGWYAVVEAQVRGSLHLHILIWIDGAPASPLDMKELMNSDPEFKEKLARWYDDLICQSFPKETVPYVAVTGTPKQLPVLSRPMDPLSPNYEQKRDQHHRDLCENTGLVHEHNATCFKHIPRHIHSLLDPDTDCRFQLPRPVVSETHFDEDGDLVIRCENGQLNGHNPTTTLCLGCNTNLKQTASGPVAMAMVEYMLNYTVKLQLDTSIVFSSLCASIQTLKIDPPKDADGEIDRAEMSRLMMVKATNKLVGKRELTGQQTASQLLGRKNNYTSDEYKEYWWSSL
;
A
#
# COMPACT_ATOMS: atom_id res chain seq x y z
N MET A 1 11.54 -9.90 -5.10
CA MET A 1 11.53 -8.68 -4.27
C MET A 1 10.71 -8.90 -3.00
N ILE A 2 9.38 -9.06 -3.07
CA ILE A 2 8.50 -9.18 -1.87
C ILE A 2 8.96 -10.27 -0.90
N THR A 3 9.23 -11.49 -1.37
CA THR A 3 9.71 -12.57 -0.49
C THR A 3 11.02 -12.24 0.20
N LYS A 4 11.93 -11.50 -0.46
CA LYS A 4 13.19 -11.04 0.15
C LYS A 4 12.95 -9.94 1.17
N PHE A 5 12.00 -9.03 0.92
CA PHE A 5 11.54 -8.06 1.91
C PHE A 5 11.01 -8.76 3.17
N LEU A 6 10.09 -9.72 3.02
CA LEU A 6 9.54 -10.48 4.15
C LEU A 6 10.62 -11.30 4.88
N ASP A 7 11.40 -12.08 4.14
CA ASP A 7 12.36 -13.03 4.70
C ASP A 7 13.56 -12.32 5.37
N ILE A 8 14.06 -11.25 4.74
CA ILE A 8 15.32 -10.59 5.12
C ILE A 8 15.06 -9.26 5.82
N ILE A 9 14.25 -8.36 5.26
CA ILE A 9 14.06 -7.01 5.82
C ILE A 9 13.12 -7.07 7.03
N LEU A 10 11.98 -7.76 6.94
CA LEU A 10 11.11 -8.04 8.10
C LEU A 10 11.62 -9.18 8.98
N GLY A 11 12.61 -9.94 8.50
CA GLY A 11 13.32 -10.94 9.31
C GLY A 11 12.57 -12.26 9.50
N ALA A 12 11.51 -12.54 8.74
CA ALA A 12 10.70 -13.77 8.89
C ALA A 12 11.51 -15.07 8.81
N LYS A 13 12.63 -15.08 8.08
CA LYS A 13 13.54 -16.24 7.95
C LYS A 13 14.91 -16.05 8.61
N ARG A 14 15.15 -14.93 9.31
CA ARG A 14 16.36 -14.78 10.11
C ARG A 14 16.30 -15.74 11.31
N ALA A 15 17.46 -16.22 11.78
CA ALA A 15 17.53 -17.09 12.95
C ALA A 15 16.93 -16.43 14.20
N SER A 16 17.17 -15.12 14.37
CA SER A 16 16.62 -14.33 15.46
C SER A 16 15.14 -13.97 15.32
N LYS A 17 14.56 -14.11 14.10
CA LYS A 17 13.23 -13.57 13.74
C LYS A 17 13.07 -12.05 13.95
N ILE A 18 14.18 -11.32 14.02
CA ILE A 18 14.20 -9.85 14.21
C ILE A 18 14.60 -9.18 12.88
N GLY A 19 13.68 -8.38 12.34
CA GLY A 19 13.87 -7.54 11.16
C GLY A 19 14.11 -6.08 11.50
N ILE A 20 14.03 -5.22 10.49
CA ILE A 20 14.22 -3.76 10.62
C ILE A 20 13.19 -3.14 11.55
N LEU A 21 11.94 -3.64 11.54
CA LEU A 21 10.86 -3.18 12.41
C LEU A 21 10.86 -3.90 13.78
N GLY A 22 11.93 -4.61 14.14
CA GLY A 22 11.95 -5.49 15.29
C GLY A 22 11.36 -6.88 14.99
N LYS A 23 10.87 -7.55 16.04
CA LYS A 23 10.25 -8.87 15.92
C LYS A 23 8.81 -8.72 15.46
N VAL A 24 8.46 -9.39 14.37
CA VAL A 24 7.12 -9.31 13.78
C VAL A 24 6.28 -10.49 14.26
N LYS A 25 5.08 -10.20 14.78
CA LYS A 25 4.10 -11.22 15.19
C LYS A 25 3.34 -11.77 14.00
N GLY A 26 2.97 -10.91 13.05
CA GLY A 26 2.29 -11.31 11.82
C GLY A 26 2.21 -10.19 10.79
N TRP A 27 1.76 -10.53 9.58
CA TRP A 27 1.51 -9.58 8.49
C TRP A 27 0.45 -10.10 7.53
N TYR A 28 -0.19 -9.15 6.85
CA TYR A 28 -1.05 -9.40 5.70
C TYR A 28 -0.77 -8.37 4.63
N ALA A 29 -0.48 -8.85 3.42
CA ALA A 29 -0.13 -8.02 2.29
C ALA A 29 -0.91 -8.42 1.04
N VAL A 30 -1.30 -7.42 0.25
CA VAL A 30 -1.99 -7.60 -1.02
C VAL A 30 -1.26 -6.84 -2.13
N VAL A 31 -1.17 -7.47 -3.30
CA VAL A 31 -0.60 -6.88 -4.51
C VAL A 31 -1.74 -6.35 -5.37
N GLU A 32 -1.74 -5.05 -5.60
CA GLU A 32 -2.68 -4.36 -6.47
C GLU A 32 -1.96 -3.84 -7.71
N ALA A 33 -2.61 -3.84 -8.87
CA ALA A 33 -2.13 -3.02 -9.99
C ALA A 33 -2.77 -1.64 -9.92
N GLN A 34 -1.93 -0.63 -9.88
CA GLN A 34 -2.38 0.73 -9.97
C GLN A 34 -2.89 1.03 -11.37
N VAL A 35 -3.66 2.12 -11.52
CA VAL A 35 -4.25 2.58 -12.79
C VAL A 35 -3.20 2.80 -13.90
N ARG A 36 -1.92 2.96 -13.54
CA ARG A 36 -0.78 3.10 -14.48
C ARG A 36 -0.07 1.77 -14.80
N GLY A 37 -0.61 0.63 -14.36
CA GLY A 37 -0.09 -0.70 -14.64
C GLY A 37 0.99 -1.22 -13.68
N SER A 38 1.60 -0.37 -12.86
CA SER A 38 2.58 -0.79 -11.84
C SER A 38 1.93 -1.64 -10.76
N LEU A 39 2.62 -2.72 -10.37
CA LEU A 39 2.24 -3.51 -9.20
C LEU A 39 2.70 -2.81 -7.93
N HIS A 40 1.82 -2.74 -6.95
CA HIS A 40 2.02 -2.09 -5.67
C HIS A 40 1.63 -3.03 -4.54
N LEU A 41 2.45 -3.07 -3.49
CA LEU A 41 2.19 -3.88 -2.31
C LEU A 41 1.61 -2.98 -1.22
N HIS A 42 0.42 -3.33 -0.74
CA HIS A 42 -0.09 -2.81 0.52
C HIS A 42 0.12 -3.88 1.59
N ILE A 43 0.68 -3.51 2.75
CA ILE A 43 1.01 -4.45 3.82
C ILE A 43 0.66 -3.87 5.18
N LEU A 44 -0.02 -4.67 6.02
CA LEU A 44 -0.15 -4.46 7.45
C LEU A 44 0.81 -5.38 8.17
N ILE A 45 1.46 -4.85 9.21
CA ILE A 45 2.48 -5.55 9.98
C ILE A 45 2.14 -5.38 11.46
N TRP A 46 2.04 -6.49 12.19
CA TRP A 46 1.85 -6.51 13.63
C TRP A 46 3.17 -6.81 14.31
N ILE A 47 3.60 -5.91 15.19
CA ILE A 47 4.84 -6.04 15.94
C ILE A 47 4.61 -6.91 17.19
N ASP A 48 5.54 -7.81 17.47
CA ASP A 48 5.50 -8.67 18.65
C ASP A 48 5.81 -7.87 19.92
N GLY A 49 5.06 -8.12 21.00
CA GLY A 49 5.21 -7.41 22.26
C GLY A 49 4.60 -6.00 22.30
N ALA A 50 3.93 -5.55 21.23
CA ALA A 50 3.14 -4.31 21.30
C ALA A 50 1.96 -4.47 22.28
N PRO A 51 1.57 -3.41 23.03
CA PRO A 51 0.40 -3.44 23.90
C PRO A 51 -0.87 -3.85 23.16
N ALA A 52 -1.79 -4.50 23.87
CA ALA A 52 -2.97 -5.11 23.26
C ALA A 52 -3.99 -4.06 22.76
N SER A 53 -4.05 -2.90 23.41
CA SER A 53 -4.91 -1.80 23.01
C SER A 53 -4.17 -0.44 22.99
N PRO A 54 -4.67 0.54 22.22
CA PRO A 54 -4.19 1.93 22.30
C PRO A 54 -4.35 2.55 23.69
N LEU A 55 -5.34 2.10 24.47
CA LEU A 55 -5.52 2.56 25.84
C LEU A 55 -4.39 2.03 26.74
N ASP A 56 -4.07 0.74 26.64
CA ASP A 56 -2.95 0.12 27.36
C ASP A 56 -1.63 0.80 26.98
N MET A 57 -1.49 1.16 25.70
CA MET A 57 -0.34 1.90 25.20
C MET A 57 -0.24 3.27 25.90
N LYS A 58 -1.34 4.02 25.97
CA LYS A 58 -1.41 5.33 26.63
C LYS A 58 -1.14 5.23 28.14
N GLU A 59 -1.72 4.24 28.82
CA GLU A 59 -1.49 3.98 30.23
C GLU A 59 -0.02 3.63 30.52
N LEU A 60 0.60 2.80 29.67
CA LEU A 60 2.01 2.44 29.80
C LEU A 60 2.92 3.67 29.60
N MET A 61 2.63 4.51 28.61
CA MET A 61 3.40 5.75 28.39
C MET A 61 3.26 6.78 29.52
N ASN A 62 2.11 6.81 30.20
CA ASN A 62 1.87 7.69 31.34
C ASN A 62 2.52 7.18 32.63
N SER A 63 2.55 5.85 32.81
CA SER A 63 3.10 5.21 34.01
C SER A 63 4.62 5.00 33.94
N ASP A 64 5.19 4.88 32.74
CA ASP A 64 6.62 4.63 32.50
C ASP A 64 7.22 5.65 31.50
N PRO A 65 7.81 6.75 32.00
CA PRO A 65 8.48 7.74 31.15
C PRO A 65 9.68 7.19 30.37
N GLU A 66 10.39 6.19 30.91
CA GLU A 66 11.53 5.58 30.23
C GLU A 66 11.07 4.78 29.01
N PHE A 67 9.96 4.05 29.16
CA PHE A 67 9.30 3.37 28.06
C PHE A 67 8.86 4.36 26.97
N LYS A 68 8.24 5.48 27.34
CA LYS A 68 7.81 6.53 26.40
C LYS A 68 8.98 7.05 25.56
N GLU A 69 10.11 7.34 26.20
CA GLU A 69 11.31 7.82 25.53
C GLU A 69 11.94 6.77 24.60
N LYS A 70 12.01 5.51 25.06
CA LYS A 70 12.47 4.37 24.24
C LYS A 70 11.59 4.18 22.99
N LEU A 71 10.28 4.31 23.14
CA LEU A 71 9.33 4.17 22.04
C LEU A 71 9.50 5.31 21.02
N ALA A 72 9.64 6.56 21.47
CA ALA A 72 9.91 7.70 20.60
C ALA A 72 11.21 7.51 19.79
N ARG A 73 12.30 7.13 20.47
CA ARG A 73 13.59 6.82 19.81
C ARG A 73 13.47 5.67 18.80
N TRP A 74 12.72 4.62 19.14
CA TRP A 74 12.47 3.52 18.22
C TRP A 74 11.74 3.99 16.96
N TYR A 75 10.73 4.85 17.07
CA TYR A 75 10.06 5.40 15.88
C TYR A 75 10.96 6.32 15.05
N ASP A 76 11.82 7.12 15.68
CA ASP A 76 12.80 7.97 14.98
C ASP A 76 13.81 7.14 14.16
N ASP A 77 14.23 5.98 14.68
CA ASP A 77 15.11 5.05 13.96
C ASP A 77 14.40 4.38 12.77
N LEU A 78 13.07 4.22 12.85
CA LEU A 78 12.30 3.49 11.85
C LEU A 78 11.75 4.37 10.73
N ILE A 79 11.21 5.54 11.07
CA ILE A 79 10.44 6.39 10.17
C ILE A 79 11.16 7.73 10.01
N CYS A 80 11.62 7.97 8.80
CA CYS A 80 12.23 9.22 8.39
C CYS A 80 11.24 10.07 7.59
N GLN A 81 11.12 11.35 7.92
CA GLN A 81 10.38 12.38 7.17
C GLN A 81 11.29 13.57 6.82
N SER A 82 12.58 13.30 6.63
CA SER A 82 13.59 14.28 6.26
C SER A 82 14.51 13.73 5.17
N PHE A 83 15.24 14.62 4.51
CA PHE A 83 16.36 14.19 3.68
C PHE A 83 17.60 13.94 4.56
N PRO A 84 18.52 13.06 4.15
CA PRO A 84 19.83 12.97 4.78
C PRO A 84 20.55 14.32 4.73
N LYS A 85 21.27 14.63 5.81
CA LYS A 85 22.07 15.87 5.91
C LYS A 85 23.20 15.85 4.88
N GLU A 86 23.73 17.03 4.54
CA GLU A 86 24.88 17.18 3.63
C GLU A 86 24.67 16.63 2.21
N THR A 87 23.41 16.50 1.78
CA THR A 87 23.04 16.10 0.42
C THR A 87 22.59 17.29 -0.41
N VAL A 88 22.62 17.14 -1.74
CA VAL A 88 22.15 18.15 -2.70
C VAL A 88 20.92 17.64 -3.47
N PRO A 89 20.03 18.51 -3.97
CA PRO A 89 18.92 18.10 -4.82
C PRO A 89 19.40 17.31 -6.03
N TYR A 90 18.66 16.27 -6.41
CA TYR A 90 18.93 15.49 -7.61
C TYR A 90 18.81 16.36 -8.86
N VAL A 91 19.85 16.33 -9.69
CA VAL A 91 19.87 17.01 -10.99
C VAL A 91 19.72 15.97 -12.08
N ALA A 92 18.56 15.97 -12.74
CA ALA A 92 18.31 15.07 -13.87
C ALA A 92 19.25 15.41 -15.04
N VAL A 93 19.92 14.39 -15.58
CA VAL A 93 20.79 14.56 -16.74
C VAL A 93 19.95 14.60 -18.01
N THR A 94 20.07 15.67 -18.79
CA THR A 94 19.35 15.83 -20.07
C THR A 94 19.60 14.62 -20.98
N GLY A 95 18.54 14.08 -21.58
CA GLY A 95 18.61 12.92 -22.47
C GLY A 95 18.57 11.57 -21.74
N THR A 96 18.45 11.54 -20.41
CA THR A 96 18.28 10.31 -19.64
C THR A 96 16.85 10.09 -19.16
N PRO A 97 16.44 8.84 -18.88
CA PRO A 97 15.13 8.57 -18.27
C PRO A 97 14.96 9.30 -16.94
N LYS A 98 13.80 9.96 -16.74
CA LYS A 98 13.47 10.67 -15.49
C LYS A 98 13.56 9.80 -14.22
N GLN A 99 13.48 8.48 -14.36
CA GLN A 99 13.51 7.51 -13.24
C GLN A 99 14.88 6.84 -13.08
N LEU A 100 15.95 7.40 -13.63
CA LEU A 100 17.27 6.77 -13.63
C LEU A 100 17.74 6.26 -12.26
N PRO A 101 17.61 7.02 -11.15
CA PRO A 101 18.07 6.52 -9.85
C PRO A 101 17.34 5.23 -9.44
N VAL A 102 16.05 5.15 -9.76
CA VAL A 102 15.16 4.01 -9.45
C VAL A 102 15.40 2.81 -10.36
N LEU A 103 15.68 3.06 -11.64
CA LEU A 103 15.91 2.01 -12.64
C LEU A 103 17.39 1.59 -12.74
N SER A 104 18.25 2.14 -11.89
CA SER A 104 19.66 1.80 -11.81
C SER A 104 19.90 0.54 -10.98
N ARG A 105 21.09 -0.04 -11.12
CA ARG A 105 21.51 -1.13 -10.23
C ARG A 105 21.71 -0.57 -8.83
N PRO A 106 21.36 -1.32 -7.77
CA PRO A 106 21.72 -0.93 -6.41
C PRO A 106 23.22 -0.67 -6.30
N MET A 107 23.60 0.30 -5.46
CA MET A 107 25.01 0.56 -5.17
C MET A 107 25.70 -0.68 -4.61
N ASP A 108 26.96 -0.86 -4.95
CA ASP A 108 27.78 -1.94 -4.39
C ASP A 108 28.07 -1.66 -2.90
N PRO A 109 27.55 -2.49 -1.97
CA PRO A 109 27.77 -2.31 -0.54
C PRO A 109 29.23 -2.54 -0.13
N LEU A 110 30.06 -3.17 -0.98
CA LEU A 110 31.48 -3.38 -0.72
C LEU A 110 32.37 -2.24 -1.25
N SER A 111 31.76 -1.23 -1.88
CA SER A 111 32.52 -0.07 -2.37
C SER A 111 33.11 0.72 -1.20
N PRO A 112 34.40 1.13 -1.25
CA PRO A 112 35.02 1.95 -0.19
C PRO A 112 34.27 3.27 0.10
N ASN A 113 33.55 3.79 -0.90
CA ASN A 113 32.80 5.05 -0.80
C ASN A 113 31.29 4.82 -0.64
N TYR A 114 30.86 3.61 -0.25
CA TYR A 114 29.44 3.28 -0.11
C TYR A 114 28.75 4.25 0.85
N GLU A 115 29.25 4.38 2.08
CA GLU A 115 28.64 5.23 3.11
C GLU A 115 28.55 6.69 2.67
N GLN A 116 29.60 7.23 2.04
CA GLN A 116 29.62 8.61 1.55
C GLN A 116 28.59 8.87 0.45
N LYS A 117 28.33 7.88 -0.40
CA LYS A 117 27.37 8.00 -1.52
C LYS A 117 25.96 7.58 -1.14
N ARG A 118 25.81 6.82 -0.05
CA ARG A 118 24.54 6.25 0.40
C ARG A 118 23.50 7.34 0.64
N ASP A 119 23.87 8.40 1.32
CA ASP A 119 22.95 9.46 1.73
C ASP A 119 22.47 10.27 0.52
N GLN A 120 23.37 10.59 -0.41
CA GLN A 120 22.98 11.22 -1.68
C GLN A 120 22.05 10.31 -2.49
N HIS A 121 22.38 9.02 -2.61
CA HIS A 121 21.53 8.08 -3.33
C HIS A 121 20.16 7.89 -2.66
N HIS A 122 20.10 7.91 -1.33
CA HIS A 122 18.84 7.87 -0.59
C HIS A 122 17.98 9.09 -0.93
N ARG A 123 18.55 10.29 -0.93
CA ARG A 123 17.85 11.49 -1.37
C ARG A 123 17.37 11.38 -2.82
N ASP A 124 18.23 10.93 -3.73
CA ASP A 124 17.88 10.73 -5.14
C ASP A 124 16.68 9.79 -5.28
N LEU A 125 16.64 8.70 -4.51
CA LEU A 125 15.49 7.80 -4.48
C LEU A 125 14.24 8.48 -3.93
N CYS A 126 14.34 9.26 -2.84
CA CYS A 126 13.19 9.99 -2.29
C CYS A 126 12.57 10.93 -3.32
N GLU A 127 13.40 11.70 -4.03
CA GLU A 127 12.95 12.67 -5.05
C GLU A 127 12.43 11.99 -6.33
N ASN A 128 12.85 10.76 -6.65
CA ASN A 128 12.51 10.09 -7.91
C ASN A 128 11.55 8.88 -7.79
N THR A 129 11.14 8.50 -6.58
CA THR A 129 10.18 7.40 -6.35
C THR A 129 8.75 7.88 -6.07
N GLY A 130 8.52 9.19 -5.96
CA GLY A 130 7.24 9.77 -5.51
C GLY A 130 7.05 9.71 -3.99
N LEU A 131 8.13 9.55 -3.23
CA LEU A 131 8.13 9.74 -1.77
C LEU A 131 7.92 11.21 -1.41
N VAL A 132 8.56 12.11 -2.15
CA VAL A 132 8.25 13.54 -2.13
C VAL A 132 6.93 13.77 -2.84
N HIS A 133 5.97 14.36 -2.13
CA HIS A 133 4.69 14.72 -2.69
C HIS A 133 4.78 16.00 -3.52
N GLU A 134 4.17 15.94 -4.70
CA GLU A 134 3.93 17.10 -5.55
C GLU A 134 2.44 17.16 -5.83
N HIS A 135 1.81 18.29 -5.46
CA HIS A 135 0.38 18.47 -5.69
C HIS A 135 0.07 18.34 -7.17
N ASN A 136 -1.00 17.60 -7.44
CA ASN A 136 -1.52 17.40 -8.79
C ASN A 136 -3.03 17.22 -8.71
N ALA A 137 -3.70 17.11 -9.86
CA ALA A 137 -5.17 17.00 -9.93
C ALA A 137 -5.77 15.87 -9.06
N THR A 138 -5.01 14.81 -8.75
CA THR A 138 -5.50 13.73 -7.88
C THR A 138 -5.63 14.13 -6.41
N CYS A 139 -4.89 15.16 -5.96
CA CYS A 139 -4.98 15.71 -4.61
C CYS A 139 -6.34 16.31 -4.33
N PHE A 140 -6.98 16.87 -5.36
CA PHE A 140 -8.25 17.58 -5.29
C PHE A 140 -9.41 16.77 -5.92
N LYS A 141 -9.23 15.45 -6.10
CA LYS A 141 -10.19 14.57 -6.80
C LYS A 141 -11.60 14.60 -6.19
N HIS A 142 -11.69 14.73 -4.87
CA HIS A 142 -12.97 14.73 -4.16
C HIS A 142 -13.59 16.12 -4.03
N ILE A 143 -12.89 17.15 -4.49
CA ILE A 143 -13.35 18.53 -4.39
C ILE A 143 -14.07 18.89 -5.69
N PRO A 144 -15.34 19.38 -5.62
CA PRO A 144 -16.09 19.76 -6.80
C PRO A 144 -15.39 20.85 -7.62
N ARG A 145 -15.39 20.69 -8.96
CA ARG A 145 -14.70 21.62 -9.87
C ARG A 145 -15.15 23.08 -9.75
N HIS A 146 -16.41 23.32 -9.37
CA HIS A 146 -16.97 24.68 -9.30
C HIS A 146 -16.41 25.50 -8.12
N ILE A 147 -15.76 24.86 -7.14
CA ILE A 147 -15.06 25.55 -6.05
C ILE A 147 -13.54 25.47 -6.19
N HIS A 148 -13.01 24.98 -7.32
CA HIS A 148 -11.55 24.86 -7.51
C HIS A 148 -10.81 26.21 -7.45
N SER A 149 -11.50 27.32 -7.74
CA SER A 149 -10.95 28.67 -7.61
C SER A 149 -10.71 29.12 -6.17
N LEU A 150 -11.32 28.43 -5.20
CA LEU A 150 -11.20 28.72 -3.76
C LEU A 150 -10.25 27.73 -3.07
N LEU A 151 -9.61 26.83 -3.83
CA LEU A 151 -8.70 25.84 -3.28
C LEU A 151 -7.48 26.52 -2.69
N ASP A 152 -7.14 26.09 -1.49
CA ASP A 152 -5.81 26.23 -0.95
C ASP A 152 -5.10 24.86 -1.09
N PRO A 153 -4.12 24.72 -1.99
CA PRO A 153 -3.44 23.45 -2.25
C PRO A 153 -2.92 22.74 -1.00
N ASP A 154 -2.46 23.50 -0.01
CA ASP A 154 -1.78 22.97 1.17
C ASP A 154 -2.77 22.50 2.24
N THR A 155 -3.96 23.10 2.31
CA THR A 155 -5.01 22.70 3.26
C THR A 155 -6.06 21.77 2.67
N ASP A 156 -6.33 21.88 1.37
CA ASP A 156 -7.32 21.08 0.64
C ASP A 156 -6.73 19.81 0.00
N CYS A 157 -5.43 19.53 0.20
CA CYS A 157 -4.85 18.29 -0.25
C CYS A 157 -5.50 17.10 0.47
N ARG A 158 -6.12 16.19 -0.29
CA ARG A 158 -6.71 14.94 0.26
C ARG A 158 -5.71 14.13 1.10
N PHE A 159 -4.42 14.23 0.80
CA PHE A 159 -3.36 13.51 1.53
C PHE A 159 -2.87 14.25 2.78
N GLN A 160 -3.41 15.45 3.06
CA GLN A 160 -3.06 16.32 4.19
C GLN A 160 -1.57 16.66 4.17
N LEU A 161 -1.13 17.22 3.04
CA LEU A 161 0.24 17.61 2.76
C LEU A 161 0.28 19.08 2.31
N PRO A 162 1.22 19.89 2.83
CA PRO A 162 2.33 19.50 3.71
C PRO A 162 1.89 19.21 5.16
N ARG A 163 2.58 18.29 5.83
CA ARG A 163 2.48 18.12 7.28
C ARG A 163 3.14 19.30 8.02
N PRO A 164 2.69 19.62 9.25
CA PRO A 164 3.42 20.53 10.12
C PRO A 164 4.85 20.07 10.34
N VAL A 165 5.78 21.02 10.38
CA VAL A 165 7.18 20.76 10.73
C VAL A 165 7.28 20.54 12.24
N VAL A 166 7.94 19.46 12.63
CA VAL A 166 8.09 19.03 14.02
C VAL A 166 9.56 18.71 14.26
N SER A 167 10.19 19.37 15.24
CA SER A 167 11.62 19.23 15.50
C SER A 167 12.00 17.90 16.15
N GLU A 168 11.12 17.33 16.97
CA GLU A 168 11.38 16.11 17.74
C GLU A 168 10.13 15.23 17.85
N THR A 169 10.33 13.92 17.83
CA THR A 169 9.25 12.96 18.02
C THR A 169 8.74 13.03 19.45
N HIS A 170 7.44 13.22 19.62
CA HIS A 170 6.81 13.33 20.93
C HIS A 170 5.38 12.77 20.89
N PHE A 171 4.76 12.72 22.07
CA PHE A 171 3.34 12.40 22.20
C PHE A 171 2.60 13.66 22.59
N ASP A 172 1.50 13.95 21.91
CA ASP A 172 0.65 15.11 22.21
C ASP A 172 -0.23 14.89 23.45
N GLU A 173 -1.08 15.88 23.76
CA GLU A 173 -1.98 15.86 24.91
C GLU A 173 -3.01 14.73 24.84
N ASP A 174 -3.40 14.33 23.62
CA ASP A 174 -4.30 13.23 23.36
C ASP A 174 -3.60 11.86 23.44
N GLY A 175 -2.28 11.86 23.57
CA GLY A 175 -1.44 10.67 23.67
C GLY A 175 -1.12 10.05 22.31
N ASP A 176 -1.37 10.78 21.22
CA ASP A 176 -1.03 10.37 19.87
C ASP A 176 0.45 10.66 19.58
N LEU A 177 1.10 9.75 18.85
CA LEU A 177 2.50 9.89 18.47
C LEU A 177 2.65 10.86 17.28
N VAL A 178 3.37 11.95 17.51
CA VAL A 178 3.79 12.90 16.49
C VAL A 178 5.27 12.64 16.17
N ILE A 179 5.53 12.21 14.93
CA ILE A 179 6.90 11.92 14.47
C ILE A 179 7.58 13.20 13.99
N ARG A 180 8.87 13.34 14.29
CA ARG A 180 9.75 14.39 13.77
C ARG A 180 9.62 14.53 12.26
N CYS A 181 9.33 15.73 11.81
CA CYS A 181 9.07 16.06 10.42
C CYS A 181 9.85 17.32 10.05
N GLU A 182 10.90 17.21 9.24
CA GLU A 182 11.63 18.38 8.74
C GLU A 182 11.13 18.81 7.36
N ASN A 183 10.53 17.88 6.60
CA ASN A 183 9.94 18.16 5.31
C ASN A 183 8.50 17.66 5.26
N GLY A 184 7.56 18.59 5.38
CA GLY A 184 6.13 18.30 5.37
C GLY A 184 5.62 17.61 4.10
N GLN A 185 6.34 17.69 2.98
CA GLN A 185 5.99 17.06 1.70
C GLN A 185 6.54 15.63 1.56
N LEU A 186 7.51 15.22 2.36
CA LEU A 186 8.16 13.92 2.25
C LEU A 186 7.43 12.87 3.09
N ASN A 187 6.84 11.87 2.44
CA ASN A 187 6.18 10.77 3.15
C ASN A 187 7.14 10.01 4.07
N GLY A 188 6.59 9.57 5.21
CA GLY A 188 7.29 8.68 6.13
C GLY A 188 7.80 7.44 5.41
N HIS A 189 9.06 7.11 5.60
CA HIS A 189 9.67 5.94 4.99
C HIS A 189 10.80 5.43 5.88
N ASN A 190 11.16 4.15 5.71
CA ASN A 190 12.34 3.60 6.35
C ASN A 190 13.53 3.70 5.38
N PRO A 191 14.61 4.44 5.71
CA PRO A 191 15.75 4.65 4.80
C PRO A 191 16.35 3.35 4.26
N THR A 192 16.58 2.36 5.12
CA THR A 192 17.13 1.05 4.74
C THR A 192 16.23 0.31 3.76
N THR A 193 14.92 0.33 4.01
CA THR A 193 13.94 -0.33 3.13
C THR A 193 13.87 0.37 1.78
N THR A 194 13.86 1.70 1.74
CA THR A 194 13.87 2.48 0.49
C THR A 194 15.15 2.23 -0.31
N LEU A 195 16.32 2.21 0.34
CA LEU A 195 17.61 1.91 -0.30
C LEU A 195 17.66 0.48 -0.87
N CYS A 196 17.11 -0.50 -0.15
CA CYS A 196 17.12 -1.89 -0.57
C CYS A 196 16.12 -2.21 -1.70
N LEU A 197 14.96 -1.54 -1.70
CA LEU A 197 13.88 -1.80 -2.66
C LEU A 197 13.90 -0.84 -3.87
N GLY A 198 14.50 0.34 -3.72
CA GLY A 198 14.58 1.36 -4.76
C GLY A 198 13.22 1.95 -5.13
N CYS A 199 12.22 1.89 -4.25
CA CYS A 199 10.87 2.33 -4.55
C CYS A 199 10.25 3.13 -3.39
N ASN A 200 9.08 3.72 -3.63
CA ASN A 200 8.32 4.38 -2.58
C ASN A 200 7.77 3.33 -1.61
N THR A 201 8.27 3.38 -0.37
CA THR A 201 7.91 2.43 0.69
C THR A 201 6.80 2.91 1.62
N ASN A 202 6.52 4.23 1.63
CA ASN A 202 5.49 4.92 2.43
C ASN A 202 5.09 4.18 3.73
N LEU A 203 5.91 4.32 4.76
CA LEU A 203 5.70 3.71 6.07
C LEU A 203 4.92 4.65 6.98
N LYS A 204 3.82 4.15 7.55
CA LYS A 204 2.99 4.89 8.52
C LYS A 204 2.73 4.03 9.74
N GLN A 205 2.86 4.61 10.94
CA GLN A 205 2.41 3.94 12.15
C GLN A 205 0.88 3.90 12.22
N THR A 206 0.38 2.88 12.89
CA THR A 206 -1.04 2.72 13.23
C THR A 206 -1.14 2.77 14.75
N ALA A 207 -1.19 3.98 15.30
CA ALA A 207 -1.02 4.23 16.74
C ALA A 207 -2.33 4.25 17.55
N SER A 208 -3.49 4.35 16.87
CA SER A 208 -4.79 4.41 17.55
C SER A 208 -5.80 3.42 16.94
N GLY A 209 -6.82 3.08 17.72
CA GLY A 209 -7.86 2.12 17.35
C GLY A 209 -8.65 2.56 16.10
N PRO A 210 -9.14 3.81 16.03
CA PRO A 210 -9.80 4.32 14.84
C PRO A 210 -8.90 4.28 13.59
N VAL A 211 -7.63 4.65 13.72
CA VAL A 211 -6.66 4.58 12.60
C VAL A 211 -6.44 3.12 12.19
N ALA A 212 -6.35 2.18 13.13
CA ALA A 212 -6.23 0.75 12.83
C ALA A 212 -7.43 0.23 12.03
N MET A 213 -8.64 0.57 12.46
CA MET A 213 -9.86 0.18 11.74
C MET A 213 -9.92 0.79 10.34
N ALA A 214 -9.56 2.08 10.20
CA ALA A 214 -9.48 2.73 8.90
C ALA A 214 -8.42 2.09 7.99
N MET A 215 -7.28 1.64 8.53
CA MET A 215 -6.25 0.93 7.76
C MET A 215 -6.70 -0.47 7.34
N VAL A 216 -7.47 -1.17 8.17
CA VAL A 216 -8.10 -2.44 7.80
C VAL A 216 -9.11 -2.23 6.67
N GLU A 217 -10.01 -1.25 6.78
CA GLU A 217 -10.95 -0.90 5.71
C GLU A 217 -10.24 -0.52 4.41
N TYR A 218 -9.20 0.31 4.52
CA TYR A 218 -8.34 0.69 3.41
C TYR A 218 -7.75 -0.56 2.73
N MET A 219 -7.15 -1.48 3.48
CA MET A 219 -6.60 -2.74 2.97
C MET A 219 -7.65 -3.67 2.35
N LEU A 220 -8.84 -3.74 2.96
CA LEU A 220 -9.96 -4.49 2.41
C LEU A 220 -10.34 -3.95 1.05
N ASN A 221 -10.43 -2.62 0.88
CA ASN A 221 -10.70 -1.99 -0.41
C ASN A 221 -9.70 -2.40 -1.49
N TYR A 222 -8.42 -2.63 -1.16
CA TYR A 222 -7.43 -3.15 -2.12
C TYR A 222 -7.56 -4.65 -2.38
N THR A 223 -7.94 -5.42 -1.35
CA THR A 223 -8.18 -6.86 -1.46
C THR A 223 -9.38 -7.14 -2.36
N VAL A 224 -10.46 -6.35 -2.23
CA VAL A 224 -11.69 -6.50 -3.01
C VAL A 224 -11.75 -5.60 -4.23
N LYS A 225 -10.73 -4.77 -4.51
CA LYS A 225 -10.71 -3.77 -5.60
C LYS A 225 -10.95 -4.34 -6.99
N LEU A 226 -10.73 -5.65 -7.11
CA LEU A 226 -10.97 -6.42 -8.33
C LEU A 226 -12.46 -6.71 -8.59
N GLN A 227 -13.36 -6.28 -7.69
CA GLN A 227 -14.79 -6.31 -7.90
C GLN A 227 -15.18 -5.31 -9.01
N LEU A 228 -15.98 -5.78 -9.95
CA LEU A 228 -16.54 -4.96 -11.01
C LEU A 228 -17.47 -3.92 -10.40
N ASP A 229 -17.43 -2.68 -10.91
CA ASP A 229 -18.38 -1.65 -10.52
C ASP A 229 -19.81 -2.17 -10.71
N THR A 230 -20.66 -1.95 -9.71
CA THR A 230 -22.05 -2.43 -9.68
C THR A 230 -22.83 -2.02 -10.94
N SER A 231 -22.58 -0.82 -11.49
CA SER A 231 -23.19 -0.37 -12.75
C SER A 231 -22.73 -1.19 -13.96
N ILE A 232 -21.46 -1.61 -14.02
CA ILE A 232 -20.92 -2.49 -15.06
C ILE A 232 -21.52 -3.89 -14.91
N VAL A 233 -21.65 -4.38 -13.67
CA VAL A 233 -22.27 -5.66 -13.38
C VAL A 233 -23.73 -5.67 -13.82
N PHE A 234 -24.52 -4.68 -13.41
CA PHE A 234 -25.93 -4.54 -13.81
C PHE A 234 -26.08 -4.38 -15.31
N SER A 235 -25.29 -3.51 -15.95
CA SER A 235 -25.37 -3.31 -17.41
C SER A 235 -25.05 -4.60 -18.17
N SER A 236 -24.05 -5.36 -17.71
CA SER A 236 -23.68 -6.63 -18.32
C SER A 236 -24.70 -7.74 -18.05
N LEU A 237 -25.34 -7.75 -16.88
CA LEU A 237 -26.47 -8.62 -16.58
C LEU A 237 -27.68 -8.30 -17.45
N CYS A 238 -28.07 -7.03 -17.55
CA CYS A 238 -29.16 -6.57 -18.42
C CYS A 238 -28.91 -6.96 -19.88
N ALA A 239 -27.70 -6.69 -20.40
CA ALA A 239 -27.32 -7.11 -21.75
C ALA A 239 -27.35 -8.63 -21.93
N SER A 240 -26.93 -9.39 -20.91
CA SER A 240 -27.00 -10.85 -20.91
C SER A 240 -28.45 -11.34 -20.94
N ILE A 241 -29.33 -10.79 -20.10
CA ILE A 241 -30.77 -11.09 -20.07
C ILE A 241 -31.40 -10.79 -21.43
N GLN A 242 -31.13 -9.62 -22.01
CA GLN A 242 -31.65 -9.25 -23.33
C GLN A 242 -31.18 -10.23 -24.42
N THR A 243 -29.89 -10.57 -24.43
CA THR A 243 -29.35 -11.57 -25.38
C THR A 243 -30.08 -12.91 -25.23
N LEU A 244 -30.29 -13.35 -23.99
CA LEU A 244 -30.92 -14.64 -23.67
C LEU A 244 -32.43 -14.66 -23.92
N LYS A 245 -33.10 -13.50 -23.93
CA LYS A 245 -34.50 -13.38 -24.36
C LYS A 245 -34.65 -13.54 -25.87
N ILE A 246 -33.68 -13.03 -26.63
CA ILE A 246 -33.67 -13.09 -28.10
C ILE A 246 -33.26 -14.49 -28.56
N ASP A 247 -32.23 -15.07 -27.94
CA ASP A 247 -31.70 -16.40 -28.24
C ASP A 247 -31.47 -17.18 -26.93
N PRO A 248 -32.51 -17.87 -26.42
CA PRO A 248 -32.40 -18.65 -25.20
C PRO A 248 -31.39 -19.79 -25.38
N PRO A 249 -30.65 -20.19 -24.32
CA PRO A 249 -29.80 -21.36 -24.37
C PRO A 249 -30.63 -22.57 -24.80
N LYS A 250 -30.10 -23.36 -25.74
CA LYS A 250 -30.64 -24.64 -26.19
C LYS A 250 -29.56 -25.70 -25.98
N ASP A 251 -29.94 -26.90 -25.59
CA ASP A 251 -29.06 -28.07 -25.61
C ASP A 251 -29.02 -28.65 -27.03
N ALA A 252 -28.38 -29.81 -27.21
CA ALA A 252 -28.27 -30.44 -28.52
C ALA A 252 -29.65 -30.81 -29.13
N ASP A 253 -30.65 -31.02 -28.27
CA ASP A 253 -31.98 -31.53 -28.63
C ASP A 253 -33.05 -30.41 -28.64
N GLY A 254 -32.73 -29.22 -28.13
CA GLY A 254 -33.59 -28.04 -28.10
C GLY A 254 -34.54 -27.93 -26.90
N GLU A 255 -34.54 -28.92 -26.01
CA GLU A 255 -35.49 -29.09 -24.90
C GLU A 255 -34.77 -29.02 -23.55
N ILE A 256 -34.64 -27.81 -23.00
CA ILE A 256 -34.02 -27.61 -21.70
C ILE A 256 -35.06 -27.33 -20.61
N ASP A 257 -34.93 -27.99 -19.46
CA ASP A 257 -35.70 -27.64 -18.28
C ASP A 257 -35.36 -26.23 -17.74
N ARG A 258 -36.24 -25.73 -16.86
CA ARG A 258 -36.11 -24.38 -16.28
C ARG A 258 -34.85 -24.21 -15.42
N ALA A 259 -34.44 -25.25 -14.70
CA ALA A 259 -33.30 -25.21 -13.81
C ALA A 259 -31.99 -25.11 -14.59
N GLU A 260 -31.84 -25.91 -15.63
CA GLU A 260 -30.68 -25.90 -16.53
C GLU A 260 -30.65 -24.63 -17.39
N MET A 261 -31.81 -24.11 -17.82
CA MET A 261 -31.90 -22.79 -18.44
C MET A 261 -31.40 -21.68 -17.50
N SER A 262 -31.79 -21.69 -16.22
CA SER A 262 -31.29 -20.75 -15.20
C SER A 262 -29.78 -20.90 -14.96
N ARG A 263 -29.27 -22.13 -14.90
CA ARG A 263 -27.83 -22.39 -14.75
C ARG A 263 -27.04 -21.85 -15.93
N LEU A 264 -27.45 -22.15 -17.16
CA LEU A 264 -26.78 -21.67 -18.39
C LEU A 264 -26.84 -20.14 -18.52
N MET A 265 -27.95 -19.53 -18.11
CA MET A 265 -28.07 -18.08 -18.01
C MET A 265 -27.01 -17.50 -17.08
N MET A 266 -26.87 -18.03 -15.86
CA MET A 266 -25.88 -17.59 -14.89
C MET A 266 -24.46 -17.77 -15.43
N VAL A 267 -24.14 -18.91 -16.04
CA VAL A 267 -22.83 -19.17 -16.62
C VAL A 267 -22.50 -18.19 -17.75
N LYS A 268 -23.42 -17.97 -18.69
CA LYS A 268 -23.21 -17.02 -19.81
C LYS A 268 -23.05 -15.58 -19.31
N ALA A 269 -23.84 -15.17 -18.32
CA ALA A 269 -23.74 -13.85 -17.70
C ALA A 269 -22.38 -13.66 -17.00
N THR A 270 -21.97 -14.64 -16.19
CA THR A 270 -20.66 -14.65 -15.51
C THR A 270 -19.51 -14.63 -16.50
N ASN A 271 -19.55 -15.42 -17.56
CA ASN A 271 -18.51 -15.43 -18.59
C ASN A 271 -18.39 -14.08 -19.31
N LYS A 272 -19.52 -13.41 -19.59
CA LYS A 272 -19.52 -12.05 -20.15
C LYS A 272 -18.95 -11.02 -19.15
N LEU A 273 -19.25 -11.15 -17.87
CA LEU A 273 -18.70 -10.29 -16.81
C LEU A 273 -17.18 -10.46 -16.70
N VAL A 274 -16.70 -11.71 -16.68
CA VAL A 274 -15.26 -12.03 -16.60
C VAL A 274 -14.54 -11.60 -17.87
N GLY A 275 -15.11 -11.81 -19.05
CA GLY A 275 -14.51 -11.44 -20.33
C GLY A 275 -14.37 -9.94 -20.56
N LYS A 276 -15.19 -9.12 -19.88
CA LYS A 276 -15.06 -7.66 -19.89
C LYS A 276 -14.05 -7.12 -18.89
N ARG A 277 -13.43 -7.99 -18.08
CA ARG A 277 -12.47 -7.57 -17.08
C ARG A 277 -11.11 -7.36 -17.72
N GLU A 278 -10.67 -6.11 -17.75
CA GLU A 278 -9.32 -5.77 -18.16
C GLU A 278 -8.33 -6.07 -17.02
N LEU A 279 -7.22 -6.71 -17.37
CA LEU A 279 -6.08 -6.93 -16.48
C LEU A 279 -4.87 -6.22 -17.06
N THR A 280 -4.04 -5.64 -16.21
CA THR A 280 -2.80 -5.01 -16.68
C THR A 280 -1.82 -6.09 -17.12
N GLY A 281 -0.97 -5.78 -18.11
CA GLY A 281 0.04 -6.72 -18.59
C GLY A 281 0.96 -7.23 -17.46
N GLN A 282 1.25 -6.36 -16.49
CA GLN A 282 2.06 -6.67 -15.32
C GLN A 282 1.36 -7.66 -14.37
N GLN A 283 0.05 -7.56 -14.17
CA GLN A 283 -0.72 -8.55 -13.37
C GLN A 283 -0.67 -9.91 -14.03
N THR A 284 -0.94 -9.97 -15.33
CA THR A 284 -0.90 -11.20 -16.11
C THR A 284 0.50 -11.81 -16.07
N ALA A 285 1.55 -11.02 -16.29
CA ALA A 285 2.94 -11.49 -16.20
C ALA A 285 3.27 -12.03 -14.80
N SER A 286 2.86 -11.33 -13.73
CA SER A 286 3.06 -11.75 -12.35
C SER A 286 2.41 -13.11 -12.08
N GLN A 287 1.17 -13.31 -12.53
CA GLN A 287 0.44 -14.56 -12.40
C GLN A 287 1.10 -15.70 -13.19
N LEU A 288 1.51 -15.44 -14.44
CA LEU A 288 2.22 -16.41 -15.29
C LEU A 288 3.57 -16.83 -14.69
N LEU A 289 4.24 -15.92 -13.97
CA LEU A 289 5.48 -16.19 -13.23
C LEU A 289 5.23 -16.88 -11.87
N GLY A 290 3.99 -17.31 -11.58
CA GLY A 290 3.63 -17.99 -10.34
C GLY A 290 3.76 -17.13 -9.09
N ARG A 291 3.70 -15.79 -9.22
CA ARG A 291 3.75 -14.88 -8.08
C ARG A 291 2.38 -14.81 -7.42
N LYS A 292 2.36 -14.82 -6.09
CA LYS A 292 1.13 -14.64 -5.33
C LYS A 292 0.63 -13.20 -5.42
N ASN A 293 -0.68 -13.02 -5.39
CA ASN A 293 -1.37 -11.74 -5.27
C ASN A 293 -1.56 -11.30 -3.81
N ASN A 294 -1.30 -12.18 -2.84
CA ASN A 294 -1.28 -11.87 -1.42
C ASN A 294 -0.13 -12.60 -0.71
N TYR A 295 0.26 -12.09 0.46
CA TYR A 295 1.29 -12.66 1.32
C TYR A 295 0.88 -12.49 2.76
N THR A 296 0.87 -13.57 3.54
CA THR A 296 0.46 -13.55 4.94
C THR A 296 1.33 -14.51 5.75
N SER A 297 1.51 -14.21 7.04
CA SER A 297 2.18 -15.08 8.02
C SER A 297 1.29 -16.21 8.53
N ASP A 298 -0.03 -16.05 8.44
CA ASP A 298 -1.01 -16.88 9.13
C ASP A 298 -1.83 -17.73 8.16
N GLU A 299 -2.31 -18.86 8.66
CA GLU A 299 -3.23 -19.72 7.94
C GLU A 299 -4.66 -19.44 8.41
N TYR A 300 -5.54 -19.12 7.46
CA TYR A 300 -6.94 -18.84 7.75
C TYR A 300 -7.77 -20.10 7.47
N LYS A 301 -8.70 -20.42 8.37
CA LYS A 301 -9.66 -21.51 8.14
C LYS A 301 -10.69 -21.07 7.10
N GLU A 302 -10.99 -21.96 6.15
CA GLU A 302 -12.10 -21.77 5.22
C GLU A 302 -13.42 -21.91 5.97
N TYR A 303 -14.21 -20.84 5.97
CA TYR A 303 -15.58 -20.88 6.45
C TYR A 303 -16.52 -21.02 5.26
N TRP A 304 -17.23 -22.15 5.20
CA TRP A 304 -18.30 -22.38 4.23
C TRP A 304 -19.56 -21.68 4.74
N TRP A 305 -20.01 -20.66 4.00
CA TRP A 305 -21.33 -20.08 4.24
C TRP A 305 -22.38 -21.09 3.79
N SER A 306 -23.10 -21.70 4.73
CA SER A 306 -24.31 -22.46 4.40
C SER A 306 -25.34 -21.53 3.79
N SER A 307 -26.04 -21.98 2.76
CA SER A 307 -27.11 -21.23 2.10
C SER A 307 -28.07 -20.60 3.13
N LEU A 308 -28.29 -19.28 3.01
CA LEU A 308 -29.42 -18.59 3.62
C LEU A 308 -30.74 -19.07 3.00
#